data_AF-A0A6P6TPY7-F1
#
_entry.id   AF-A0A6P6TPY7-F1
#
_cell.length_a   1.000
_cell.length_b   1.000
_cell.length_c   1.000
_cell.angle_alpha   90.00
_cell.angle_beta   90.00
_cell.angle_gamma   90.00
#
_symmetry.space_group_name_H-M   'P 1'
#
loop_
_entity.id
_entity.type
_entity.pdbx_description
1 polymer ?
#
loop_
_entity_poly.entity_id
_entity_poly.type
_entity_poly.pdbx_seq_one_letter_code
_entity_poly.pdbx_strand_id
1 'polypeptide(L)'
;MRSAHWDIAAAVRSIEAASFSSNASPTTPTPTTFPDSIVGANHAKYALESYVNRKMFQGFDRETFYMDGNLSSLIHPDQHRRDCFTQYRDMKAMDPIELLGILPTCSFGNFCFKKYLAIVHPKMEESLFGDLEQHRLVLAGNHLRGQFYGEFLGLAKAVWLLHLLAFSMDPPSSHFEATKGADFHPQYMDSVVRVPGGGRTGGGVPQVVGFPVSLGFKLGSGSLIKAGVYLVPKNRY
;
A
#
# COMPACT_ATOMS: atom_id res chain seq x y z
N MET A 1 21.70 1.84 -21.96
CA MET A 1 20.53 1.60 -21.08
C MET A 1 19.31 2.19 -21.75
N ARG A 2 18.38 1.36 -22.24
CA ARG A 2 17.07 1.86 -22.68
C ARG A 2 16.34 2.34 -21.42
N SER A 3 15.86 3.58 -21.44
CA SER A 3 14.93 4.09 -20.44
C SER A 3 13.75 3.11 -20.35
N ALA A 4 13.55 2.47 -19.20
CA ALA A 4 12.41 1.62 -18.96
C ALA A 4 11.14 2.49 -19.05
N HIS A 5 10.34 2.27 -20.08
CA HIS A 5 9.06 2.96 -20.24
C HIS A 5 7.99 2.12 -19.52
N TRP A 6 7.82 2.35 -18.22
CA TRP A 6 6.79 1.67 -17.43
C TRP A 6 5.41 2.16 -17.86
N ASP A 7 4.58 1.31 -18.48
CA ASP A 7 3.20 1.66 -18.84
C ASP A 7 2.29 1.58 -17.60
N ILE A 8 2.24 2.68 -16.85
CA ILE A 8 1.40 2.84 -15.66
C ILE A 8 -0.08 2.62 -15.99
N ALA A 9 -0.53 3.02 -17.18
CA ALA A 9 -1.93 2.85 -17.58
C ALA A 9 -2.25 1.36 -17.81
N ALA A 10 -1.33 0.59 -18.40
CA ALA A 10 -1.46 -0.87 -18.52
C ALA A 10 -1.44 -1.57 -17.16
N ALA A 11 -0.59 -1.12 -16.24
CA ALA A 11 -0.56 -1.65 -14.87
C ALA A 11 -1.89 -1.42 -14.15
N VAL A 12 -2.49 -0.21 -14.28
CA VAL A 12 -3.80 0.11 -13.70
C VAL A 12 -4.92 -0.72 -14.33
N ARG A 13 -4.95 -0.87 -15.66
CA ARG A 13 -5.89 -1.79 -16.33
C ARG A 13 -5.77 -3.23 -15.81
N SER A 14 -4.54 -3.68 -15.55
CA SER A 14 -4.29 -5.02 -15.00
C SER A 14 -4.78 -5.16 -13.54
N ILE A 15 -4.67 -4.09 -12.74
CA ILE A 15 -5.22 -4.04 -11.38
C ILE A 15 -6.74 -4.13 -11.40
N GLU A 16 -7.39 -3.34 -12.27
CA GLU A 16 -8.84 -3.37 -12.46
C GLU A 16 -9.29 -4.79 -12.86
N ALA A 17 -8.69 -5.37 -13.91
CA ALA A 17 -9.00 -6.71 -14.38
C ALA A 17 -8.80 -7.81 -13.32
N ALA A 18 -7.74 -7.73 -12.50
CA ALA A 18 -7.48 -8.68 -11.43
C ALA A 18 -8.50 -8.55 -10.29
N SER A 19 -8.94 -7.34 -9.97
CA SER A 19 -9.96 -7.07 -8.93
C SER A 19 -11.35 -7.61 -9.31
N PHE A 20 -11.67 -7.70 -10.61
CA PHE A 20 -12.92 -8.30 -11.08
C PHE A 20 -12.91 -9.83 -11.10
N SER A 21 -11.73 -10.46 -11.16
CA SER A 21 -11.62 -11.93 -11.18
C SER A 21 -11.84 -12.61 -9.82
N SER A 22 -11.81 -11.87 -8.70
CA SER A 22 -12.00 -12.46 -7.37
C SER A 22 -13.47 -12.62 -6.94
N ASN A 23 -14.44 -12.12 -7.73
CA ASN A 23 -15.86 -12.10 -7.35
C ASN A 23 -16.81 -12.80 -8.36
N ALA A 24 -16.29 -13.53 -9.36
CA ALA A 24 -17.14 -14.14 -10.38
C ALA A 24 -17.26 -15.66 -10.19
N SER A 25 -18.44 -16.12 -9.77
CA SER A 25 -18.92 -17.47 -10.11
C SER A 25 -19.03 -17.61 -11.63
N PRO A 26 -18.88 -18.84 -12.18
CA PRO A 26 -18.79 -19.06 -13.62
C PRO A 26 -20.17 -18.98 -14.27
N THR A 27 -20.62 -17.78 -14.66
CA THR A 27 -21.68 -17.64 -15.66
C THR A 27 -21.35 -16.51 -16.63
N THR A 28 -21.11 -16.94 -17.88
CA THR A 28 -21.26 -16.27 -19.20
C THR A 28 -20.78 -14.81 -19.35
N PRO A 29 -19.87 -14.51 -20.30
CA PRO A 29 -19.35 -13.16 -20.49
C PRO A 29 -20.34 -12.28 -21.26
N THR A 30 -21.05 -11.39 -20.55
CA THR A 30 -21.69 -10.22 -21.16
C THR A 30 -20.71 -9.03 -21.12
N PRO A 31 -20.44 -8.35 -22.25
CA PRO A 31 -19.55 -7.20 -22.28
C PRO A 31 -20.29 -5.96 -21.79
N THR A 32 -20.46 -5.84 -20.46
CA THR A 32 -20.89 -4.58 -19.85
C THR A 32 -19.70 -3.62 -19.89
N THR A 33 -19.61 -2.85 -20.96
CA THR A 33 -18.70 -1.71 -21.07
C THR A 33 -19.21 -0.64 -20.10
N PHE A 34 -18.67 -0.59 -18.88
CA PHE A 34 -18.85 0.58 -18.02
C PHE A 34 -18.11 1.75 -18.68
N PRO A 35 -18.81 2.86 -19.02
CA PRO A 35 -18.17 4.02 -19.60
C PRO A 35 -17.35 4.70 -18.51
N ASP A 36 -16.08 4.96 -18.82
CA ASP A 36 -15.10 5.70 -18.05
C ASP A 36 -14.66 5.09 -16.71
N SER A 37 -13.40 4.65 -16.66
CA SER A 37 -12.69 4.49 -15.39
C SER A 37 -12.92 5.76 -14.56
N ILE A 38 -13.37 5.59 -13.31
CA ILE A 38 -13.57 6.67 -12.32
C ILE A 38 -12.32 7.56 -12.22
N VAL A 39 -11.19 6.99 -12.61
CA VAL A 39 -9.88 7.60 -12.71
C VAL A 39 -9.60 7.89 -14.19
N GLY A 40 -9.81 9.13 -14.61
CA GLY A 40 -9.35 9.56 -15.94
C GLY A 40 -7.83 9.28 -16.10
N ALA A 41 -7.34 9.14 -17.34
CA ALA A 41 -5.96 8.71 -17.61
C ALA A 41 -4.88 9.51 -16.85
N ASN A 42 -5.11 10.81 -16.62
CA ASN A 42 -4.21 11.70 -15.86
C ASN A 42 -4.12 11.37 -14.36
N HIS A 43 -5.04 10.56 -13.83
CA HIS A 43 -5.18 10.23 -12.42
C HIS A 43 -4.81 8.77 -12.11
N ALA A 44 -4.41 7.98 -13.12
CA ALA A 44 -4.05 6.57 -12.99
C ALA A 44 -3.01 6.30 -11.88
N LYS A 45 -2.08 7.25 -11.66
CA LYS A 45 -1.10 7.19 -10.58
C LYS A 45 -1.71 7.01 -9.19
N TYR A 46 -2.87 7.62 -8.91
CA TYR A 46 -3.52 7.52 -7.60
C TYR A 46 -4.16 6.15 -7.39
N ALA A 47 -4.65 5.51 -8.47
CA ALA A 47 -5.13 4.14 -8.42
C ALA A 47 -3.98 3.15 -8.16
N LEU A 48 -2.84 3.35 -8.84
CA LEU A 48 -1.63 2.56 -8.60
C LEU A 48 -1.12 2.75 -7.16
N GLU A 49 -1.05 3.99 -6.68
CA GLU A 49 -0.64 4.31 -5.31
C GLU A 49 -1.57 3.66 -4.28
N SER A 50 -2.89 3.80 -4.44
CA SER A 50 -3.90 3.13 -3.62
C SER A 50 -3.71 1.62 -3.60
N TYR A 51 -3.50 1.00 -4.76
CA TYR A 51 -3.27 -0.43 -4.88
C TYR A 51 -2.02 -0.88 -4.12
N VAL A 52 -0.89 -0.19 -4.33
CA VAL A 52 0.39 -0.51 -3.69
C VAL A 52 0.27 -0.32 -2.18
N ASN A 53 -0.29 0.81 -1.71
CA ASN A 53 -0.48 1.06 -0.28
C ASN A 53 -1.36 0.00 0.37
N ARG A 54 -2.50 -0.34 -0.23
CA ARG A 54 -3.39 -1.38 0.32
C ARG A 54 -2.67 -2.72 0.50
N LYS A 55 -1.85 -3.12 -0.47
CA LYS A 55 -1.06 -4.37 -0.39
C LYS A 55 0.10 -4.27 0.60
N MET A 56 0.81 -3.15 0.62
CA MET A 56 1.94 -2.94 1.51
C MET A 56 1.51 -2.90 2.98
N PHE A 57 0.41 -2.23 3.30
CA PHE A 57 -0.14 -2.11 4.65
C PHE A 57 -1.04 -3.28 5.09
N GLN A 58 -1.29 -4.27 4.23
CA GLN A 58 -2.08 -5.44 4.61
C GLN A 58 -1.49 -6.13 5.86
N GLY A 59 -2.30 -6.25 6.92
CA GLY A 59 -1.90 -6.85 8.20
C GLY A 59 -1.10 -5.94 9.13
N PHE A 60 -1.06 -4.63 8.88
CA PHE A 60 -0.36 -3.67 9.73
C PHE A 60 -0.89 -3.62 11.17
N ASP A 61 -2.14 -4.01 11.41
CA ASP A 61 -2.75 -4.16 12.74
C ASP A 61 -2.18 -5.34 13.56
N ARG A 62 -1.42 -6.23 12.93
CA ARG A 62 -0.87 -7.44 13.57
C ARG A 62 0.62 -7.32 13.81
N GLU A 63 1.05 -7.91 14.93
CA GLU A 63 2.43 -7.89 15.42
C GLU A 63 3.46 -8.31 14.36
N THR A 64 3.09 -9.22 13.46
CA THR A 64 4.02 -9.75 12.45
C THR A 64 3.44 -9.73 11.04
N PHE A 65 2.48 -8.86 10.73
CA PHE A 65 1.82 -8.82 9.40
C PHE A 65 1.21 -10.16 8.95
N TYR A 66 0.76 -11.00 9.89
CA TYR A 66 0.35 -12.39 9.64
C TYR A 66 1.45 -13.27 9.01
N MET A 67 2.73 -12.91 9.20
CA MET A 67 3.84 -13.72 8.72
C MET A 67 4.04 -14.97 9.57
N ASP A 68 3.90 -14.81 10.87
CA ASP A 68 3.91 -15.86 11.87
C ASP A 68 2.74 -15.65 12.85
N GLY A 69 2.47 -16.64 13.70
CA GLY A 69 1.43 -16.56 14.73
C GLY A 69 1.92 -16.00 16.06
N ASN A 70 3.00 -15.23 16.09
CA ASN A 70 3.57 -14.72 17.33
C ASN A 70 2.64 -13.68 17.98
N LEU A 71 2.54 -13.74 19.30
CA LEU A 71 1.69 -12.89 20.14
C LEU A 71 2.47 -12.41 21.37
N SER A 72 3.75 -12.07 21.19
CA SER A 72 4.62 -11.64 22.30
C SER A 72 4.08 -10.38 22.97
N SER A 73 3.36 -9.53 22.22
CA SER A 73 2.70 -8.34 22.76
C SER A 73 1.62 -8.68 23.81
N LEU A 74 1.02 -9.88 23.77
CA LEU A 74 0.00 -10.30 24.73
C LEU A 74 0.60 -10.86 26.03
N ILE A 75 1.77 -11.48 25.93
CA ILE A 75 2.42 -12.14 27.08
C ILE A 75 3.32 -11.16 27.84
N HIS A 76 4.12 -10.37 27.12
CA HIS A 76 5.10 -9.44 27.70
C HIS A 76 5.07 -8.09 26.98
N PRO A 77 4.01 -7.28 27.18
CA PRO A 77 3.79 -6.05 26.41
C PRO A 77 4.94 -5.06 26.55
N ASP A 78 5.50 -4.85 27.74
CA ASP A 78 6.58 -3.86 27.95
C ASP A 78 7.90 -4.28 27.32
N GLN A 79 8.19 -5.58 27.34
CA GLN A 79 9.39 -6.11 26.69
C GLN A 79 9.25 -6.01 25.17
N HIS A 80 8.10 -6.42 24.64
CA HIS A 80 7.79 -6.31 23.22
C HIS A 80 7.95 -4.87 22.70
N ARG A 81 7.43 -3.86 23.42
CA ARG A 81 7.61 -2.45 23.04
C ARG A 81 9.08 -2.04 22.97
N ARG A 82 9.90 -2.45 23.95
CA ARG A 82 11.35 -2.16 23.97
C ARG A 82 12.08 -2.86 22.83
N ASP A 83 11.72 -4.10 22.52
CA ASP A 83 12.30 -4.88 21.43
C ASP A 83 11.97 -4.24 20.08
N CYS A 84 10.72 -3.84 19.85
CA CYS A 84 10.31 -3.11 18.65
C CYS A 84 11.08 -1.80 18.48
N PHE A 85 11.27 -1.01 19.54
CA PHE A 85 12.02 0.24 19.46
C PHE A 85 13.52 -0.01 19.16
N THR A 86 14.08 -1.05 19.75
CA THR A 86 15.48 -1.45 19.49
C THR A 86 15.65 -1.86 18.03
N GLN A 87 14.79 -2.75 17.54
CA GLN A 87 14.77 -3.16 16.12
C GLN A 87 14.55 -1.98 15.18
N TYR A 88 13.70 -1.01 15.54
CA TYR A 88 13.49 0.21 14.76
C TYR A 88 14.81 0.98 14.60
N ARG A 89 15.53 1.21 15.71
CA ARG A 89 16.81 1.94 15.70
C ARG A 89 17.85 1.24 14.85
N ASP A 90 17.98 -0.08 15.01
CA ASP A 90 18.96 -0.88 14.27
C ASP A 90 18.64 -0.87 12.77
N MET A 91 17.38 -1.16 12.41
CA MET A 91 16.94 -1.23 11.03
C MET A 91 16.99 0.14 10.33
N LYS A 92 16.80 1.24 11.06
CA LYS A 92 16.89 2.59 10.49
C LYS A 92 18.28 2.87 9.91
N ALA A 93 19.33 2.39 10.57
CA ALA A 93 20.73 2.60 10.19
C ALA A 93 21.23 1.66 9.07
N MET A 94 20.55 0.54 8.80
CA MET A 94 20.98 -0.45 7.81
C MET A 94 20.52 -0.12 6.40
N ASP A 95 21.32 -0.40 5.38
CA ASP A 95 20.84 -0.42 4.00
C ASP A 95 20.04 -1.71 3.72
N PRO A 96 18.82 -1.65 3.15
CA PRO A 96 18.01 -2.85 2.95
C PRO A 96 18.57 -3.80 1.89
N ILE A 97 19.33 -3.31 0.90
CA ILE A 97 19.96 -4.16 -0.11
C ILE A 97 21.14 -4.92 0.53
N GLU A 98 21.98 -4.21 1.29
CA GLU A 98 23.09 -4.83 2.02
C GLU A 98 22.61 -5.88 3.03
N LEU A 99 21.58 -5.54 3.83
CA LEU A 99 20.99 -6.44 4.80
C LEU A 99 20.53 -7.75 4.15
N LEU A 100 19.78 -7.67 3.04
CA LEU A 100 19.25 -8.84 2.35
C LEU A 100 20.32 -9.59 1.56
N GLY A 101 21.46 -8.96 1.27
CA GLY A 101 22.65 -9.62 0.76
C GLY A 101 23.33 -10.55 1.78
N ILE A 102 23.19 -10.25 3.08
CA ILE A 102 23.81 -11.03 4.18
C ILE A 102 22.79 -11.99 4.81
N LEU A 103 21.57 -11.51 5.09
CA LEU A 103 20.50 -12.26 5.79
C LEU A 103 19.19 -12.24 4.97
N PRO A 104 19.13 -12.94 3.82
CA PRO A 104 17.96 -12.92 2.94
C PRO A 104 16.69 -13.46 3.60
N THR A 105 16.80 -14.39 4.55
CA THR A 105 15.64 -15.06 5.18
C THR A 105 15.26 -14.46 6.53
N CYS A 106 15.76 -13.27 6.88
CA CYS A 106 15.36 -12.58 8.11
C CYS A 106 13.89 -12.14 8.06
N SER A 107 13.31 -11.71 9.19
CA SER A 107 11.90 -11.27 9.25
C SER A 107 11.56 -10.19 8.23
N PHE A 108 12.48 -9.23 8.02
CA PHE A 108 12.32 -8.20 6.99
C PHE A 108 12.41 -8.78 5.57
N GLY A 109 13.29 -9.76 5.31
CA GLY A 109 13.38 -10.44 4.03
C GLY A 109 12.11 -11.22 3.68
N ASN A 110 11.56 -11.95 4.66
CA ASN A 110 10.28 -12.64 4.52
C ASN A 110 9.12 -11.66 4.28
N PHE A 111 9.14 -10.52 4.97
CA PHE A 111 8.19 -9.43 4.71
C PHE A 111 8.31 -8.93 3.26
N CYS A 112 9.52 -8.62 2.79
CA CYS A 112 9.77 -8.18 1.43
C CYS A 112 9.32 -9.22 0.40
N PHE A 113 9.62 -10.50 0.61
CA PHE A 113 9.16 -11.60 -0.24
C PHE A 113 7.63 -11.62 -0.37
N LYS A 114 6.91 -11.65 0.76
CA LYS A 114 5.43 -11.68 0.73
C LYS A 114 4.83 -10.42 0.11
N LYS A 115 5.36 -9.24 0.44
CA LYS A 115 4.85 -7.96 -0.09
C LYS A 115 5.13 -7.77 -1.57
N TYR A 116 6.29 -8.20 -2.04
CA TYR A 116 6.64 -8.11 -3.45
C TYR A 116 5.65 -8.91 -4.31
N LEU A 117 5.44 -10.18 -3.96
CA LEU A 117 4.50 -11.04 -4.68
C LEU A 117 3.05 -10.57 -4.57
N ALA A 118 2.69 -9.91 -3.47
CA ALA A 118 1.35 -9.34 -3.28
C ALA A 118 1.09 -8.08 -4.13
N ILE A 119 2.14 -7.32 -4.46
CA ILE A 119 2.08 -6.06 -5.22
C ILE A 119 2.33 -6.32 -6.71
N VAL A 120 3.37 -7.07 -7.06
CA VAL A 120 3.78 -7.29 -8.44
C VAL A 120 3.08 -8.54 -8.97
N HIS A 121 1.84 -8.36 -9.39
CA HIS A 121 1.06 -9.43 -10.01
C HIS A 121 1.71 -9.88 -11.34
N PRO A 122 1.70 -11.17 -11.73
CA PRO A 122 2.31 -11.64 -12.98
C PRO A 122 1.95 -10.81 -14.23
N LYS A 123 0.66 -10.49 -14.41
CA LYS A 123 0.22 -9.60 -15.52
C LYS A 123 0.83 -8.19 -15.48
N MET A 124 1.04 -7.65 -14.27
CA MET A 124 1.68 -6.35 -14.10
C MET A 124 3.17 -6.46 -14.44
N GLU A 125 3.84 -7.50 -13.98
CA GLU A 125 5.24 -7.78 -14.29
C GLU A 125 5.47 -7.94 -15.80
N GLU A 126 4.66 -8.75 -16.48
CA GLU A 126 4.72 -8.94 -17.93
C GLU A 126 4.52 -7.60 -18.67
N SER A 127 3.63 -6.74 -18.16
CA SER A 127 3.44 -5.39 -18.72
C SER A 127 4.61 -4.43 -18.44
N LEU A 128 5.28 -4.56 -17.29
CA LEU A 128 6.36 -3.67 -16.84
C LEU A 128 7.74 -4.07 -17.39
N PHE A 129 7.99 -5.38 -17.51
CA PHE A 129 9.30 -5.95 -17.81
C PHE A 129 9.33 -6.83 -19.05
N GLY A 130 8.17 -7.28 -19.56
CA GLY A 130 8.06 -8.12 -20.75
C GLY A 130 8.25 -9.62 -20.51
N ASP A 131 8.50 -10.04 -19.27
CA ASP A 131 8.65 -11.43 -18.84
C ASP A 131 8.23 -11.61 -17.37
N LEU A 132 8.39 -12.83 -16.83
CA LEU A 132 8.08 -13.21 -15.44
C LEU A 132 9.31 -13.64 -14.64
N GLU A 133 10.51 -13.22 -15.08
CA GLU A 133 11.76 -13.71 -14.50
C GLU A 133 11.95 -13.21 -13.06
N GLN A 134 11.49 -11.99 -12.75
CA GLN A 134 11.61 -11.43 -11.40
C GLN A 134 10.78 -12.23 -10.39
N HIS A 135 9.54 -12.58 -10.75
CA HIS A 135 8.66 -13.39 -9.91
C HIS A 135 9.19 -14.81 -9.75
N ARG A 136 9.74 -15.43 -10.81
CA ARG A 136 10.40 -16.75 -10.71
C ARG A 136 11.57 -16.71 -9.73
N LEU A 137 12.42 -15.68 -9.80
CA LEU A 137 13.56 -15.51 -8.90
C LEU A 137 13.13 -15.29 -7.45
N VAL A 138 12.11 -14.45 -7.24
CA VAL A 138 11.56 -14.18 -5.90
C VAL A 138 10.93 -15.44 -5.31
N LEU A 139 10.14 -16.20 -6.07
CA LEU A 139 9.57 -17.49 -5.63
C LEU A 139 10.65 -18.52 -5.25
N ALA A 140 11.81 -18.47 -5.90
CA ALA A 140 12.97 -19.27 -5.53
C ALA A 140 13.72 -18.75 -4.28
N GLY A 141 13.18 -17.74 -3.58
CA GLY A 141 13.73 -17.17 -2.36
C GLY A 141 14.81 -16.11 -2.59
N ASN A 142 15.00 -15.64 -3.82
CA ASN A 142 16.04 -14.64 -4.13
C ASN A 142 15.53 -13.22 -3.96
N HIS A 143 16.41 -12.34 -3.48
CA HIS A 143 16.21 -10.90 -3.55
C HIS A 143 16.84 -10.35 -4.83
N LEU A 144 16.09 -9.51 -5.54
CA LEU A 144 16.52 -8.95 -6.82
C LEU A 144 17.47 -7.76 -6.60
N ARG A 145 18.20 -7.37 -7.64
CA ARG A 145 19.13 -6.22 -7.61
C ARG A 145 18.79 -5.11 -8.60
N GLY A 146 17.60 -5.17 -9.21
CA GLY A 146 17.14 -4.17 -10.18
C GLY A 146 16.69 -2.87 -9.51
N GLN A 147 16.71 -1.76 -10.26
CA GLN A 147 16.30 -0.43 -9.76
C GLN A 147 14.88 -0.44 -9.19
N PHE A 148 13.92 -1.07 -9.90
CA PHE A 148 12.55 -1.21 -9.43
C PHE A 148 12.47 -1.93 -8.07
N TYR A 149 13.26 -2.99 -7.90
CA TYR A 149 13.32 -3.71 -6.63
C TYR A 149 13.93 -2.86 -5.52
N GLY A 150 14.95 -2.05 -5.83
CA GLY A 150 15.53 -1.08 -4.88
C GLY A 150 14.49 -0.08 -4.37
N GLU A 151 13.69 0.52 -5.26
CA GLU A 151 12.58 1.42 -4.88
C GLU A 151 11.53 0.69 -4.02
N PHE A 152 11.18 -0.54 -4.40
CA PHE A 152 10.31 -1.40 -3.60
C PHE A 152 10.88 -1.64 -2.19
N LEU A 153 12.17 -1.93 -2.06
CA LEU A 153 12.82 -2.12 -0.76
C LEU A 153 12.82 -0.84 0.08
N GLY A 154 12.97 0.32 -0.55
CA GLY A 154 12.82 1.61 0.11
C GLY A 154 11.43 1.78 0.73
N LEU A 155 10.38 1.50 -0.04
CA LEU A 155 9.00 1.52 0.45
C LEU A 155 8.76 0.47 1.54
N ALA A 156 9.22 -0.77 1.33
CA ALA A 156 9.05 -1.86 2.29
C ALA A 156 9.74 -1.52 3.62
N LYS A 157 10.97 -0.99 3.58
CA LYS A 157 11.69 -0.53 4.77
C LYS A 157 10.95 0.59 5.49
N ALA A 158 10.40 1.57 4.77
CA ALA A 158 9.65 2.65 5.38
C ALA A 158 8.42 2.14 6.16
N VAL A 159 7.65 1.21 5.57
CA VAL A 159 6.48 0.60 6.24
C VAL A 159 6.90 -0.31 7.40
N TRP A 160 7.99 -1.07 7.24
CA TRP A 160 8.55 -1.90 8.30
C TRP A 160 8.96 -1.07 9.53
N LEU A 161 9.67 0.03 9.31
CA LEU A 161 10.05 0.96 10.37
C LEU A 161 8.84 1.62 11.03
N LEU A 162 7.84 2.02 10.23
CA LEU A 162 6.61 2.58 10.76
C LEU A 162 5.86 1.58 11.65
N HIS A 163 5.85 0.30 11.27
CA HIS A 163 5.23 -0.77 12.05
C HIS A 163 5.97 -1.02 13.37
N LEU A 164 7.30 -1.17 13.34
CA LEU A 164 8.10 -1.28 14.55
C LEU A 164 7.90 -0.08 15.49
N LEU A 165 7.83 1.13 14.93
CA LEU A 165 7.59 2.33 15.72
C LEU A 165 6.18 2.32 16.32
N ALA A 166 5.15 1.99 15.55
CA ALA A 166 3.76 1.90 16.01
C ALA A 166 3.60 0.93 17.19
N PHE A 167 4.23 -0.24 17.11
CA PHE A 167 4.21 -1.26 18.17
C PHE A 167 5.12 -0.94 19.36
N SER A 168 6.01 0.05 19.25
CA SER A 168 6.80 0.54 20.39
C SER A 168 6.10 1.62 21.23
N MET A 169 5.01 2.21 20.73
CA MET A 169 4.31 3.32 21.41
C MET A 169 3.44 2.86 22.57
N ASP A 170 3.28 3.74 23.56
CA ASP A 170 2.36 3.58 24.69
C ASP A 170 1.65 4.92 24.97
N PRO A 171 0.33 5.05 24.70
CA PRO A 171 -0.55 4.02 24.16
C PRO A 171 -0.27 3.72 22.67
N PRO A 172 -0.61 2.52 22.16
CA PRO A 172 -0.38 2.15 20.77
C PRO A 172 -1.05 3.10 19.78
N SER A 173 -0.38 3.38 18.66
CA SER A 173 -1.01 4.13 17.56
C SER A 173 -2.06 3.25 16.87
N SER A 174 -3.20 3.83 16.51
CA SER A 174 -4.18 3.17 15.64
C SER A 174 -4.16 3.78 14.25
N HIS A 175 -4.59 3.02 13.24
CA HIS A 175 -4.77 3.51 11.89
C HIS A 175 -6.24 3.42 11.49
N PHE A 176 -6.60 4.18 10.46
CA PHE A 176 -7.92 4.16 9.86
C PHE A 176 -7.83 4.38 8.35
N GLU A 177 -8.81 3.89 7.63
CA GLU A 177 -8.91 4.03 6.18
C GLU A 177 -10.27 4.63 5.82
N ALA A 178 -10.30 5.43 4.75
CA ALA A 178 -11.55 5.98 4.26
C ALA A 178 -12.33 4.92 3.47
N THR A 179 -13.63 4.84 3.70
CA THR A 179 -14.50 3.92 2.95
C THR A 179 -14.94 4.54 1.63
N LYS A 180 -14.94 3.73 0.58
CA LYS A 180 -15.55 4.05 -0.71
C LYS A 180 -16.99 4.55 -0.52
N GLY A 181 -17.32 5.73 -1.04
CA GLY A 181 -18.64 6.36 -0.94
C GLY A 181 -18.91 7.17 0.33
N ALA A 182 -17.97 7.21 1.29
CA ALA A 182 -18.11 8.02 2.50
C ALA A 182 -18.05 9.52 2.18
N ASP A 183 -18.74 10.35 2.97
CA ASP A 183 -18.63 11.80 2.87
C ASP A 183 -17.21 12.27 3.29
N PHE A 184 -16.72 13.31 2.64
CA PHE A 184 -15.39 13.85 2.92
C PHE A 184 -15.36 14.60 4.26
N HIS A 185 -14.43 14.21 5.14
CA HIS A 185 -14.22 14.87 6.42
C HIS A 185 -12.81 15.49 6.50
N PRO A 186 -12.66 16.83 6.34
CA PRO A 186 -11.36 17.48 6.27
C PRO A 186 -10.53 17.40 7.56
N GLN A 187 -11.16 17.03 8.68
CA GLN A 187 -10.45 16.77 9.93
C GLN A 187 -9.64 15.46 9.85
N TYR A 188 -10.14 14.44 9.15
CA TYR A 188 -9.56 13.09 9.09
C TYR A 188 -8.95 12.75 7.74
N MET A 189 -9.26 13.50 6.70
CA MET A 189 -8.93 13.17 5.31
C MET A 189 -8.31 14.36 4.59
N ASP A 190 -7.34 14.08 3.72
CA ASP A 190 -6.79 15.03 2.75
C ASP A 190 -7.04 14.52 1.33
N SER A 191 -7.51 15.40 0.44
CA SER A 191 -7.72 15.06 -0.96
C SER A 191 -6.40 15.03 -1.72
N VAL A 192 -6.09 13.92 -2.40
CA VAL A 192 -4.88 13.80 -3.24
C VAL A 192 -5.00 14.54 -4.57
N VAL A 193 -6.21 14.90 -4.96
CA VAL A 193 -6.52 15.72 -6.12
C VAL A 193 -6.88 17.13 -5.67
N ARG A 194 -6.38 18.12 -6.40
CA ARG A 194 -6.86 19.50 -6.26
C ARG A 194 -8.26 19.55 -6.86
N VAL A 195 -9.24 19.82 -6.02
CA VAL A 195 -10.61 20.06 -6.46
C VAL A 195 -10.69 21.50 -6.98
N PRO A 196 -10.94 21.73 -8.27
CA PRO A 196 -11.16 23.09 -8.78
C PRO A 196 -12.41 23.67 -8.10
N GLY A 197 -12.27 24.83 -7.45
CA GLY A 197 -13.37 25.49 -6.72
C GLY A 197 -13.56 25.05 -5.26
N GLY A 198 -12.72 24.16 -4.73
CA GLY A 198 -12.75 23.69 -3.34
C GLY A 198 -12.11 24.67 -2.35
N GLY A 199 -12.47 25.95 -2.43
CA GLY A 199 -12.21 26.91 -1.35
C GLY A 199 -13.24 26.72 -0.23
N ARG A 200 -12.81 26.89 1.02
CA ARG A 200 -13.69 26.96 2.20
C ARG A 200 -14.83 27.93 1.87
N THR A 201 -16.09 27.51 2.01
CA THR A 201 -17.38 28.22 1.77
C THR A 201 -18.11 27.96 0.44
N GLY A 202 -19.21 27.19 0.55
CA GLY A 202 -20.50 27.40 -0.13
C GLY A 202 -20.53 27.48 -1.66
N GLY A 203 -20.68 26.34 -2.35
CA GLY A 203 -21.13 26.35 -3.76
C GLY A 203 -20.72 25.15 -4.63
N GLY A 204 -19.83 24.27 -4.16
CA GLY A 204 -19.36 23.11 -4.92
C GLY A 204 -20.30 21.91 -4.91
N VAL A 205 -20.27 21.10 -5.98
CA VAL A 205 -20.97 19.80 -6.07
C VAL A 205 -20.56 18.94 -4.86
N PRO A 206 -21.50 18.29 -4.14
CA PRO A 206 -21.16 17.40 -3.04
C PRO A 206 -20.15 16.34 -3.49
N GLN A 207 -19.13 16.09 -2.68
CA GLN A 207 -18.07 15.12 -2.98
C GLN A 207 -18.05 14.00 -1.96
N VAL A 208 -17.73 12.81 -2.46
CA VAL A 208 -17.56 11.60 -1.67
C VAL A 208 -16.23 10.94 -2.00
N VAL A 209 -15.79 10.04 -1.12
CA VAL A 209 -14.57 9.26 -1.31
C VAL A 209 -14.77 8.29 -2.49
N GLY A 210 -14.02 8.50 -3.56
CA GLY A 210 -13.92 7.58 -4.69
C GLY A 210 -13.19 6.31 -4.29
N PHE A 211 -12.02 6.45 -3.67
CA PHE A 211 -11.26 5.36 -3.05
C PHE A 211 -10.21 5.92 -2.08
N PRO A 212 -9.80 5.14 -1.07
CA PRO A 212 -8.68 5.49 -0.20
C PRO A 212 -7.36 5.37 -0.96
N VAL A 213 -6.43 6.27 -0.70
CA VAL A 213 -5.09 6.28 -1.31
C VAL A 213 -4.02 5.92 -0.27
N SER A 214 -4.14 6.43 0.95
CA SER A 214 -3.25 6.10 2.06
C SER A 214 -4.01 6.01 3.39
N LEU A 215 -3.46 5.27 4.34
CA LEU A 215 -3.98 5.17 5.70
C LEU A 215 -3.80 6.49 6.46
N GLY A 216 -4.75 6.79 7.33
CA GLY A 216 -4.59 7.78 8.40
C GLY A 216 -4.14 7.11 9.69
N PHE A 217 -3.52 7.88 10.59
CA PHE A 217 -3.02 7.40 11.88
C PHE A 217 -3.48 8.31 13.00
N LYS A 218 -3.91 7.71 14.11
CA LYS A 218 -4.13 8.38 15.38
C LYS A 218 -3.02 7.97 16.34
N LEU A 219 -2.21 8.94 16.72
CA LEU A 219 -1.10 8.74 17.65
C LEU A 219 -1.60 8.76 19.09
N GLY A 220 -0.86 8.09 19.98
CA GLY A 220 -1.17 8.06 21.41
C GLY A 220 -1.19 9.44 22.08
N SER A 221 -0.47 10.42 21.51
CA SER A 221 -0.49 11.83 21.92
C SER A 221 -1.81 12.56 21.64
N GLY A 222 -2.75 11.93 20.92
CA GLY A 222 -3.96 12.57 20.39
C GLY A 222 -3.75 13.30 19.05
N SER A 223 -2.52 13.35 18.53
CA SER A 223 -2.23 13.88 17.21
C SER A 223 -2.76 12.96 16.10
N LEU A 224 -3.17 13.55 14.98
CA LEU A 224 -3.79 12.84 13.86
C LEU A 224 -3.02 13.09 12.56
N ILE A 225 -2.67 12.01 11.88
CA ILE A 225 -2.21 12.00 10.49
C ILE A 225 -3.42 11.61 9.64
N LYS A 226 -3.78 12.46 8.68
CA LYS A 226 -4.98 12.27 7.87
C LYS A 226 -4.79 11.19 6.81
N ALA A 227 -5.89 10.51 6.48
CA ALA A 227 -5.93 9.56 5.37
C ALA A 227 -5.96 10.30 4.03
N GLY A 228 -5.13 9.88 3.08
CA GLY A 228 -5.20 10.38 1.70
C GLY A 228 -6.39 9.76 0.98
N VAL A 229 -7.23 10.58 0.36
CA VAL A 229 -8.42 10.11 -0.37
C VAL A 229 -8.50 10.72 -1.76
N TYR A 230 -8.96 9.92 -2.71
CA TYR A 230 -9.35 10.42 -4.02
C TYR A 230 -10.83 10.77 -3.99
N LEU A 231 -11.18 12.03 -4.25
CA LEU A 231 -12.56 12.51 -4.21
C LEU A 231 -13.21 12.49 -5.59
N VAL A 232 -14.50 12.18 -5.60
CA VAL A 232 -15.34 12.25 -6.81
C VAL A 232 -16.65 12.99 -6.52
N PRO A 233 -17.27 13.60 -7.54
CA PRO A 233 -18.61 14.15 -7.39
C PRO A 233 -19.60 13.07 -6.98
N LYS A 234 -20.47 13.37 -6.00
CA LYS A 234 -21.49 12.45 -5.47
C LYS A 234 -22.45 11.95 -6.57
N ASN A 235 -22.65 12.73 -7.64
CA ASN A 235 -23.49 12.34 -8.78
C ASN A 235 -22.89 11.23 -9.66
N ARG A 236 -21.64 10.79 -9.42
CA ARG A 236 -21.00 9.66 -10.10
C ARG A 236 -21.01 8.37 -9.27
N TYR A 237 -21.75 8.35 -8.16
CA TYR A 237 -21.98 7.17 -7.32
C TYR A 237 -23.41 6.66 -7.42
#